data_AF-A0A5B9MJQ0-F1
#
_entry.id   AF-A0A5B9MJQ0-F1
#
_cell.length_a   1.000
_cell.length_b   1.000
_cell.length_c   1.000
_cell.angle_alpha   90.00
_cell.angle_beta   90.00
_cell.angle_gamma   90.00
#
_symmetry.space_group_name_H-M   'P 1'
#
loop_
_entity.id
_entity.type
_entity.pdbx_description
1 polymer ?
#
loop_
_entity_poly.entity_id
_entity_poly.type
_entity_poly.pdbx_seq_one_letter_code
_entity_poly.pdbx_strand_id
1 'polypeptide(L)'
;MPSENNNDNSNSFLRVRSPKLGVMPGEEEELVNEGMYGKAFALYLRDALGRKGCQATQVVCEDWGWWVTVSGLPFSCGIGIYGMRIDHSDDLDLCVTVLTPRGKKWSWSRFRFVDTTADVDRLHEAIREICAADDDVTIVAETPGFPL
;
A
#
# COMPACT_ATOMS: atom_id res chain seq x y z
N MET A 1 13.64 35.10 -5.80
CA MET A 1 14.24 33.82 -5.40
C MET A 1 13.10 32.83 -5.27
N PRO A 2 12.84 31.96 -6.26
CA PRO A 2 11.90 30.87 -6.06
C PRO A 2 12.59 29.86 -5.13
N SER A 3 11.97 29.61 -3.98
CA SER A 3 12.34 28.54 -3.05
C SER A 3 12.32 27.21 -3.80
N GLU A 4 13.46 26.52 -3.78
CA GLU A 4 13.64 25.21 -4.36
C GLU A 4 12.60 24.22 -3.82
N ASN A 5 11.94 23.52 -4.75
CA ASN A 5 11.10 22.37 -4.50
C ASN A 5 11.89 21.28 -3.76
N ASN A 6 11.76 21.24 -2.45
CA ASN A 6 12.19 20.12 -1.63
C ASN A 6 10.96 19.46 -1.02
N ASN A 7 10.26 18.57 -1.76
CA ASN A 7 9.67 17.33 -1.20
C ASN A 7 8.95 16.40 -2.23
N ASP A 8 9.46 16.17 -3.45
CA ASP A 8 8.77 15.27 -4.42
C ASP A 8 9.21 13.79 -4.32
N ASN A 9 9.83 13.40 -3.19
CA ASN A 9 10.28 12.02 -2.94
C ASN A 9 9.34 11.24 -2.00
N SER A 10 8.25 11.85 -1.52
CA SER A 10 7.32 11.17 -0.62
C SER A 10 6.36 10.27 -1.40
N ASN A 11 6.19 9.04 -0.95
CA ASN A 11 5.21 8.12 -1.54
C ASN A 11 3.80 8.62 -1.22
N SER A 12 2.91 8.59 -2.21
CA SER A 12 1.52 9.00 -2.01
C SER A 12 0.78 7.93 -1.23
N PHE A 13 -0.15 8.36 -0.40
CA PHE A 13 -1.07 7.49 0.31
C PHE A 13 -2.43 7.58 -0.38
N LEU A 14 -2.91 6.44 -0.87
CA LEU A 14 -4.24 6.34 -1.46
C LEU A 14 -5.21 5.92 -0.36
N ARG A 15 -6.21 6.76 -0.10
CA ARG A 15 -7.30 6.46 0.83
C ARG A 15 -8.50 5.95 0.07
N VAL A 16 -9.04 4.81 0.51
CA VAL A 16 -10.18 4.17 -0.13
C VAL A 16 -11.22 3.74 0.90
N ARG A 17 -12.45 3.57 0.44
CA ARG A 17 -13.56 2.99 1.21
C ARG A 17 -14.28 1.97 0.36
N SER A 18 -14.68 0.87 0.98
CA SER A 18 -15.39 -0.20 0.29
C SER A 18 -16.04 -1.15 1.30
N PRO A 19 -17.36 -1.40 1.21
CA PRO A 19 -18.03 -2.35 2.10
C PRO A 19 -17.48 -3.79 2.00
N LYS A 20 -16.95 -4.17 0.83
CA LYS A 20 -16.37 -5.52 0.62
C LYS A 20 -14.94 -5.66 1.16
N LEU A 21 -14.30 -4.55 1.54
CA LEU A 21 -12.94 -4.53 2.10
C LEU A 21 -12.95 -4.30 3.62
N GLY A 22 -14.07 -4.62 4.29
CA GLY A 22 -14.21 -4.52 5.74
C GLY A 22 -13.39 -5.56 6.52
N VAL A 23 -13.58 -5.55 7.84
CA VAL A 23 -12.89 -6.46 8.77
C VAL A 23 -13.23 -7.91 8.45
N MET A 24 -12.22 -8.77 8.28
CA MET A 24 -12.42 -10.19 8.03
C MET A 24 -12.73 -10.95 9.33
N PRO A 25 -13.53 -12.04 9.28
CA PRO A 25 -13.65 -12.95 10.41
C PRO A 25 -12.28 -13.51 10.80
N GLY A 26 -11.91 -13.42 12.09
CA GLY A 26 -10.62 -13.88 12.58
C GLY A 26 -9.48 -12.84 12.46
N GLU A 27 -9.73 -11.66 11.87
CA GLU A 27 -8.69 -10.66 11.67
C GLU A 27 -8.20 -10.06 12.99
N GLU A 28 -9.11 -9.84 13.94
CA GLU A 28 -8.82 -9.22 15.23
C GLU A 28 -7.80 -10.04 16.04
N GLU A 29 -7.90 -11.37 15.98
CA GLU A 29 -6.97 -12.30 16.65
C GLU A 29 -5.59 -12.35 16.00
N GLU A 30 -5.45 -11.86 14.77
CA GLU A 30 -4.17 -11.78 14.05
C GLU A 30 -3.46 -10.44 14.22
N LEU A 31 -4.17 -9.41 14.69
CA LEU A 31 -3.62 -8.06 14.83
C LEU A 31 -2.45 -8.04 15.83
N VAL A 32 -1.34 -7.45 15.39
CA VAL A 32 -0.23 -7.13 16.29
C VAL A 32 -0.57 -5.92 17.17
N ASN A 33 -1.34 -4.97 16.64
CA ASN A 33 -1.82 -3.79 17.35
C ASN A 33 -3.33 -3.59 17.10
N GLU A 34 -4.08 -3.34 18.18
CA GLU A 34 -5.54 -3.19 18.11
C GLU A 34 -5.94 -2.06 17.15
N GLY A 35 -7.00 -2.29 16.37
CA GLY A 35 -7.56 -1.29 15.48
C GLY A 35 -6.86 -1.13 14.13
N MET A 36 -5.76 -1.85 13.87
CA MET A 36 -5.01 -1.76 12.61
C MET A 36 -5.50 -2.81 11.58
N TYR A 37 -6.72 -2.65 11.10
CA TYR A 37 -7.34 -3.56 10.13
C TYR A 37 -6.79 -3.37 8.71
N GLY A 38 -7.26 -4.17 7.75
CA GLY A 38 -6.94 -4.01 6.32
C GLY A 38 -6.61 -5.31 5.60
N LYS A 39 -6.78 -6.47 6.24
CA LYS A 39 -6.45 -7.78 5.68
C LYS A 39 -7.17 -8.05 4.36
N ALA A 40 -8.47 -7.74 4.31
CA ALA A 40 -9.28 -7.90 3.10
C ALA A 40 -8.67 -7.11 1.94
N PHE A 41 -8.26 -5.87 2.19
CA PHE A 41 -7.64 -5.01 1.19
C PHE A 41 -6.25 -5.51 0.76
N ALA A 42 -5.44 -6.02 1.68
CA ALA A 42 -4.15 -6.64 1.38
C ALA A 42 -4.26 -7.89 0.51
N LEU A 43 -5.21 -8.78 0.80
CA LEU A 43 -5.48 -9.94 -0.02
C LEU A 43 -6.02 -9.54 -1.41
N TYR A 44 -6.94 -8.58 -1.45
CA TYR A 44 -7.48 -8.04 -2.69
C TYR A 44 -6.38 -7.47 -3.60
N LEU A 45 -5.51 -6.62 -3.07
CA LEU A 45 -4.41 -6.02 -3.83
C LEU A 45 -3.38 -7.06 -4.26
N ARG A 46 -3.01 -8.02 -3.40
CA ARG A 46 -2.12 -9.13 -3.77
C ARG A 46 -2.65 -9.83 -5.02
N ASP A 47 -3.91 -10.24 -5.01
CA ASP A 47 -4.50 -11.02 -6.09
C ASP A 47 -4.66 -10.19 -7.36
N ALA A 48 -5.09 -8.93 -7.24
CA ALA A 48 -5.26 -8.03 -8.37
C ALA A 48 -3.92 -7.66 -9.04
N LEU A 49 -2.88 -7.38 -8.25
CA LEU A 49 -1.53 -7.14 -8.75
C LEU A 49 -0.94 -8.39 -9.40
N GLY A 50 -1.19 -9.57 -8.81
CA GLY A 50 -0.85 -10.87 -9.40
C GLY A 50 -1.41 -11.03 -10.81
N ARG A 51 -2.70 -10.71 -11.01
CA ARG A 51 -3.34 -10.73 -12.34
C ARG A 51 -2.74 -9.72 -13.33
N LYS A 52 -2.19 -8.60 -12.84
CA LYS A 52 -1.43 -7.63 -13.66
C LYS A 52 0.04 -8.03 -13.88
N GLY A 53 0.44 -9.24 -13.49
CA GLY A 53 1.80 -9.76 -13.70
C GLY A 53 2.83 -9.29 -12.67
N CYS A 54 2.41 -8.63 -11.59
CA CYS A 54 3.30 -8.31 -10.47
C CYS A 54 3.43 -9.53 -9.56
N GLN A 55 4.63 -9.78 -9.03
CA GLN A 55 4.85 -10.88 -8.08
C GLN A 55 4.49 -10.45 -6.65
N ALA A 56 3.22 -10.13 -6.42
CA ALA A 56 2.69 -9.90 -5.07
C ALA A 56 2.42 -11.26 -4.40
N THR A 57 3.13 -11.57 -3.31
CA THR A 57 3.23 -12.96 -2.81
C THR A 57 2.66 -13.14 -1.42
N GLN A 58 3.29 -12.57 -0.40
CA GLN A 58 2.94 -12.77 0.99
C GLN A 58 2.14 -11.59 1.54
N VAL A 59 1.18 -11.89 2.43
CA VAL A 59 0.47 -10.91 3.25
C VAL A 59 0.83 -11.20 4.70
N VAL A 60 1.38 -10.22 5.40
CA VAL A 60 1.88 -10.35 6.78
C VAL A 60 1.27 -9.24 7.62
N CYS A 61 0.82 -9.58 8.84
CA CYS A 61 0.39 -8.57 9.81
C CYS A 61 1.61 -7.99 10.53
N GLU A 62 1.66 -6.66 10.58
CA GLU A 62 2.69 -5.84 11.21
C GLU A 62 2.04 -4.97 12.30
N ASP A 63 2.85 -4.35 13.16
CA ASP A 63 2.41 -3.48 14.26
C ASP A 63 1.68 -2.20 13.81
N TRP A 64 1.77 -1.86 12.52
CA TRP A 64 1.07 -0.73 11.90
C TRP A 64 0.04 -1.15 10.85
N GLY A 65 -0.24 -2.44 10.66
CA GLY A 65 -1.23 -2.92 9.68
C GLY A 65 -0.79 -4.15 8.90
N TRP A 66 -0.87 -4.11 7.58
CA TRP A 66 -0.64 -5.24 6.69
C TRP A 66 0.42 -4.93 5.64
N TRP A 67 1.38 -5.83 5.52
CA TRP A 67 2.43 -5.80 4.52
C TRP A 67 2.14 -6.80 3.40
N VAL A 68 2.18 -6.33 2.15
CA VAL A 68 2.17 -7.19 0.96
C VAL A 68 3.55 -7.18 0.29
N THR A 69 4.22 -8.33 0.26
CA THR A 69 5.54 -8.47 -0.37
C THR A 69 5.43 -8.42 -1.89
N VAL A 70 6.25 -7.59 -2.53
CA VAL A 70 6.43 -7.54 -3.99
C VAL A 70 7.81 -8.10 -4.34
N SER A 71 7.83 -9.28 -4.97
CA SER A 71 9.03 -9.97 -5.41
C SER A 71 9.41 -9.63 -6.87
N GLY A 72 10.54 -10.15 -7.34
CA GLY A 72 10.99 -9.98 -8.73
C GLY A 72 11.67 -8.65 -9.05
N LEU A 73 11.70 -7.72 -8.09
CA LEU A 73 12.38 -6.44 -8.20
C LEU A 73 13.87 -6.55 -7.79
N PRO A 74 14.74 -5.61 -8.24
CA PRO A 74 16.15 -5.55 -7.83
C PRO A 74 16.40 -5.31 -6.34
N PHE A 75 15.33 -5.06 -5.57
CA PHE A 75 15.34 -4.53 -4.21
C PHE A 75 14.15 -5.11 -3.43
N SER A 76 14.24 -5.07 -2.10
CA SER A 76 13.10 -5.41 -1.24
C SER A 76 12.02 -4.35 -1.38
N CYS A 77 10.80 -4.80 -1.73
CA CYS A 77 9.65 -3.95 -1.94
C CYS A 77 8.42 -4.51 -1.26
N GLY A 78 7.63 -3.62 -0.65
CA GLY A 78 6.36 -3.95 -0.04
C GLY A 78 5.36 -2.84 -0.19
N ILE A 79 4.10 -3.23 -0.10
CA ILE A 79 2.94 -2.35 -0.07
C ILE A 79 2.41 -2.40 1.36
N GLY A 80 2.28 -1.23 1.98
CA GLY A 80 1.73 -1.07 3.32
C GLY A 80 0.28 -0.68 3.25
N ILE A 81 -0.56 -1.38 4.02
CA ILE A 81 -2.00 -1.17 4.08
C ILE A 81 -2.43 -1.12 5.54
N TYR A 82 -3.30 -0.19 5.88
CA TYR A 82 -3.96 -0.18 7.17
C TYR A 82 -5.35 0.43 7.04
N GLY A 83 -6.21 0.16 8.01
CA GLY A 83 -7.60 0.57 8.01
C GLY A 83 -8.07 0.86 9.42
N MET A 84 -8.66 2.04 9.59
CA MET A 84 -9.29 2.44 10.85
C MET A 84 -10.80 2.32 10.69
N ARG A 85 -11.50 1.85 11.74
CA ARG A 85 -12.97 1.91 11.73
C ARG A 85 -13.43 3.35 11.68
N ILE A 86 -14.45 3.62 10.88
CA ILE A 86 -15.11 4.92 10.84
C ILE A 86 -16.07 4.99 12.04
N ASP A 87 -16.03 6.10 12.78
CA ASP A 87 -16.90 6.29 13.94
C ASP A 87 -18.37 6.02 13.59
N HIS A 88 -19.01 5.20 14.43
CA HIS A 88 -20.41 4.79 14.28
C HIS A 88 -20.73 4.03 12.98
N SER A 89 -19.74 3.43 12.31
CA SER A 89 -19.92 2.52 11.17
C SER A 89 -19.08 1.24 11.33
N ASP A 90 -19.50 0.17 10.66
CA ASP A 90 -18.69 -1.04 10.48
C ASP A 90 -17.70 -0.90 9.30
N ASP A 91 -17.76 0.22 8.56
CA ASP A 91 -16.87 0.53 7.46
C ASP A 91 -15.46 0.91 7.93
N LEU A 92 -14.48 0.62 7.08
CA LEU A 92 -13.08 1.02 7.27
C LEU A 92 -12.73 2.22 6.39
N ASP A 93 -12.00 3.17 6.95
CA ASP A 93 -11.19 4.13 6.21
C ASP A 93 -9.83 3.50 5.95
N LEU A 94 -9.65 2.98 4.74
CA LEU A 94 -8.46 2.23 4.35
C LEU A 94 -7.43 3.15 3.71
N CYS A 95 -6.16 2.85 3.96
CA CYS A 95 -5.03 3.55 3.40
C CYS A 95 -4.02 2.56 2.83
N VAL A 96 -3.45 2.88 1.66
CA VAL A 96 -2.41 2.08 1.03
C VAL A 96 -1.30 2.95 0.46
N THR A 97 -0.06 2.48 0.57
CA THR A 97 1.11 3.07 -0.09
C THR A 97 2.14 2.02 -0.46
N VAL A 98 3.02 2.32 -1.40
CA VAL A 98 4.26 1.55 -1.60
C VAL A 98 5.24 2.01 -0.52
N LEU A 99 5.76 1.10 0.31
CA LEU A 99 6.63 1.47 1.43
C LEU A 99 8.09 1.71 1.00
N THR A 100 8.44 1.30 -0.23
CA THR A 100 9.79 1.54 -0.76
C THR A 100 9.89 2.96 -1.28
N PRO A 101 10.79 3.79 -0.73
CA PRO A 101 10.96 5.17 -1.21
C PRO A 101 11.52 5.19 -2.62
N ARG A 102 11.18 6.25 -3.37
CA ARG A 102 11.79 6.58 -4.66
C ARG A 102 13.27 6.92 -4.50
N GLY A 103 14.03 6.75 -5.58
CA GLY A 103 15.45 7.12 -5.68
C GLY A 103 16.43 5.95 -5.53
N LYS A 104 17.68 6.28 -5.18
CA LYS A 104 18.78 5.31 -5.17
C LYS A 104 18.81 4.50 -3.88
N LYS A 105 18.65 3.19 -3.99
CA LYS A 105 18.77 2.22 -2.89
C LYS A 105 19.95 1.28 -3.13
N TRP A 106 20.69 0.97 -2.07
CA TRP A 106 21.70 -0.09 -2.15
C TRP A 106 21.02 -1.46 -2.29
N SER A 107 21.34 -2.20 -3.35
CA SER A 107 20.88 -3.57 -3.55
C SER A 107 21.98 -4.53 -3.10
N TRP A 108 21.73 -5.25 -2.02
CA TRP A 108 22.64 -6.29 -1.51
C TRP A 108 22.76 -7.49 -2.45
N SER A 109 21.71 -7.81 -3.22
CA SER A 109 21.74 -8.93 -4.18
C SER A 109 22.55 -8.61 -5.44
N ARG A 110 22.69 -7.33 -5.79
CA ARG A 110 23.44 -6.87 -6.98
C ARG A 110 24.73 -6.13 -6.66
N PHE A 111 25.03 -5.92 -5.38
CA PHE A 111 26.19 -5.17 -4.89
C PHE A 111 26.36 -3.80 -5.57
N ARG A 112 25.25 -3.09 -5.82
CA ARG A 112 25.24 -1.76 -6.45
C ARG A 112 24.03 -0.95 -6.02
N PHE A 113 24.09 0.37 -6.25
CA PHE A 113 22.90 1.22 -6.19
C PHE A 113 21.96 0.89 -7.35
N VAL A 114 20.68 0.77 -7.05
CA VAL A 114 19.58 0.65 -8.00
C VAL A 114 18.64 1.84 -7.82
N ASP A 115 18.14 2.37 -8.92
CA ASP A 115 17.08 3.38 -8.87
C ASP A 115 15.74 2.66 -8.76
N THR A 116 14.94 2.99 -7.74
CA THR A 116 13.64 2.37 -7.45
C THR A 116 12.47 3.14 -8.07
N THR A 117 12.72 4.35 -8.57
CA THR A 117 11.67 5.35 -8.86
C THR A 117 10.62 4.82 -9.83
N ALA A 118 11.04 4.32 -11.00
CA ALA A 118 10.12 3.83 -12.03
C ALA A 118 9.28 2.63 -11.57
N ASP A 119 9.86 1.73 -10.78
CA ASP A 119 9.15 0.56 -10.24
C ASP A 119 8.14 0.96 -9.16
N VAL A 120 8.50 1.91 -8.29
CA VAL A 120 7.62 2.48 -7.26
C VAL A 120 6.45 3.22 -7.90
N ASP A 121 6.70 4.05 -8.91
CA ASP A 121 5.65 4.78 -9.64
C ASP A 121 4.70 3.83 -10.35
N ARG A 122 5.24 2.79 -11.00
CA ARG A 122 4.43 1.76 -11.65
C ARG A 122 3.52 1.03 -10.66
N LEU A 123 4.00 0.77 -9.44
CA LEU A 123 3.19 0.13 -8.41
C LEU A 123 2.10 1.06 -7.87
N HIS A 124 2.41 2.34 -7.64
CA HIS A 124 1.39 3.33 -7.26
C HIS A 124 0.30 3.44 -8.30
N GLU A 125 0.66 3.58 -9.58
CA GLU A 125 -0.31 3.67 -10.66
C GLU A 125 -1.13 2.39 -10.78
N ALA A 126 -0.49 1.22 -10.70
CA ALA A 126 -1.22 -0.06 -10.74
C ALA A 126 -2.24 -0.19 -9.59
N ILE A 127 -1.89 0.21 -8.36
CA ILE A 127 -2.80 0.20 -7.22
C ILE A 127 -3.98 1.15 -7.46
N ARG A 128 -3.69 2.36 -7.94
CA ARG A 128 -4.72 3.36 -8.28
C ARG A 128 -5.66 2.84 -9.37
N GLU A 129 -5.14 2.28 -10.45
CA GLU A 129 -5.94 1.68 -11.52
C GLU A 129 -6.80 0.51 -11.01
N ILE A 130 -6.24 -0.36 -10.15
CA ILE A 130 -6.98 -1.48 -9.56
C ILE A 130 -8.17 -0.98 -8.74
N CYS A 131 -7.98 0.08 -7.94
CA CYS A 131 -9.05 0.65 -7.14
C CYS A 131 -10.07 1.40 -8.01
N ALA A 132 -9.61 2.15 -9.01
CA ALA A 132 -10.48 2.93 -9.90
C ALA A 132 -11.31 2.08 -10.87
N ALA A 133 -10.85 0.86 -11.19
CA ALA A 133 -11.55 -0.06 -12.09
C ALA A 133 -12.64 -0.90 -11.38
N ASP A 134 -12.80 -0.74 -10.07
CA ASP A 134 -13.71 -1.54 -9.26
C ASP A 134 -14.79 -0.65 -8.66
N ASP A 135 -16.03 -0.78 -9.16
CA ASP A 135 -17.15 0.09 -8.79
C ASP A 135 -17.54 0.01 -7.29
N ASP A 136 -17.14 -1.07 -6.60
CA ASP A 136 -17.36 -1.20 -5.15
C ASP A 136 -16.27 -0.51 -4.32
N VAL A 137 -15.21 0.01 -4.95
CA VAL A 137 -14.07 0.67 -4.28
C VAL A 137 -14.09 2.16 -4.59
N THR A 138 -14.37 2.96 -3.58
CA THR A 138 -14.35 4.42 -3.71
C THR A 138 -12.98 4.96 -3.29
N ILE A 139 -12.28 5.63 -4.20
CA ILE A 139 -11.09 6.42 -3.86
C ILE A 139 -11.56 7.73 -3.20
N VAL A 140 -11.20 7.91 -1.93
CA VAL A 140 -11.61 9.07 -1.13
C VAL A 140 -10.63 10.23 -1.30
N ALA A 141 -9.33 9.94 -1.27
CA ALA A 141 -8.28 10.94 -1.39
C ALA A 141 -6.96 10.30 -1.82
N GLU A 142 -6.06 11.12 -2.36
CA GLU A 142 -4.65 10.79 -2.53
C GLU A 142 -3.84 11.94 -1.93
N THR A 143 -3.01 11.64 -0.94
CA THR A 143 -2.23 12.67 -0.20
C THR A 143 -0.73 12.38 -0.26
N PRO A 144 0.12 13.41 -0.42
CA PRO A 144 1.55 13.24 -0.25
C PRO A 144 1.86 13.04 1.24
N GLY A 145 2.52 11.93 1.58
CA GLY A 145 2.88 11.60 2.96
C GLY A 145 1.75 10.96 3.79
N PHE A 146 2.13 10.49 4.98
CA PHE A 146 1.25 9.73 5.87
C PHE A 146 0.05 10.59 6.31
N PRO A 147 -1.20 10.13 6.13
CA PRO A 147 -2.36 10.89 6.57
C PRO A 147 -2.41 10.88 8.11
N LEU A 148 -2.31 12.07 8.70
CA LEU A 148 -2.49 12.33 10.14
C LEU A 148 -3.97 12.44 10.49
#